data_AF-A0A3E4W3H8-F1
#
_entry.id   AF-A0A3E4W3H8-F1
#
_cell.length_a   1.000
_cell.length_b   1.000
_cell.length_c   1.000
_cell.angle_alpha   90.00
_cell.angle_beta   90.00
_cell.angle_gamma   90.00
#
_symmetry.space_group_name_H-M   'P 1'
#
loop_
_entity.id
_entity.type
_entity.pdbx_description
1 polymer ?
#
loop_
_entity_poly.entity_id
_entity_poly.type
_entity_poly.pdbx_seq_one_letter_code
_entity_poly.pdbx_strand_id
1 'polypeptide(L)'
;MKTQFEVNEDFRVMENEELVYMLTKKNDFSQKAAEDLFGYPNTSSFSDVISQMTPAKRRLAMAAVELYKRLRENAAEPQKIMCSQDIYKLMFPYLGDIATEECWAVFLNQSSRVIKRFRVSCGGYSATQVDIRVILREALLSRAVNIILCHNHPSGNKQPSRDDDRLTQAVATGAKMMNLRFLDHVIIAGNDYYSFADEGKI
;
A
#
# COMPACT_ATOMS: atom_id res chain seq x y z
N MET A 1 -23.97 11.19 -4.88
CA MET A 1 -22.57 10.83 -5.17
C MET A 1 -22.64 9.64 -6.11
N LYS A 2 -22.24 9.81 -7.38
CA LYS A 2 -22.23 8.72 -8.36
C LYS A 2 -21.39 7.56 -7.79
N THR A 3 -21.95 6.37 -7.73
CA THR A 3 -21.24 5.18 -7.21
C THR A 3 -20.07 4.81 -8.14
N GLN A 4 -19.16 3.93 -7.69
CA GLN A 4 -18.08 3.35 -8.53
C GLN A 4 -18.60 2.82 -9.88
N PHE A 5 -19.89 2.47 -9.93
CA PHE A 5 -20.60 1.92 -11.08
C PHE A 5 -21.09 2.95 -12.11
N GLU A 6 -21.03 4.25 -11.82
CA GLU A 6 -21.61 5.33 -12.63
C GLU A 6 -20.56 6.22 -13.33
N VAL A 7 -19.26 5.99 -13.12
CA VAL A 7 -18.19 6.77 -13.77
C VAL A 7 -17.79 6.17 -15.12
N ASN A 8 -17.94 4.85 -15.27
CA ASN A 8 -17.46 4.09 -16.42
C ASN A 8 -18.63 3.39 -17.14
N GLU A 9 -19.81 4.01 -17.17
CA GLU A 9 -21.09 3.40 -17.59
C GLU A 9 -20.98 2.61 -18.90
N ASP A 10 -20.50 3.24 -19.98
CA ASP A 10 -20.34 2.57 -21.29
C ASP A 10 -19.27 1.47 -21.26
N PHE A 11 -18.19 1.67 -20.50
CA PHE A 11 -17.07 0.73 -20.40
C PHE A 11 -17.37 -0.48 -19.51
N ARG A 12 -18.41 -0.42 -18.68
CA ARG A 12 -18.78 -1.46 -17.72
C ARG A 12 -19.36 -2.69 -18.38
N VAL A 13 -20.12 -2.48 -19.45
CA VAL A 13 -20.81 -3.54 -20.18
C VAL A 13 -19.96 -4.10 -21.32
N MET A 14 -18.74 -3.60 -21.47
CA MET A 14 -17.81 -4.03 -22.50
C MET A 14 -17.05 -5.27 -22.06
N GLU A 15 -16.82 -6.15 -23.04
CA GLU A 15 -15.99 -7.34 -22.83
C GLU A 15 -14.51 -6.95 -22.70
N ASN A 16 -13.72 -7.80 -22.05
CA ASN A 16 -12.27 -7.57 -21.88
C ASN A 16 -11.56 -7.36 -23.23
N GLU A 17 -12.01 -8.06 -24.28
CA GLU A 17 -11.51 -7.88 -25.65
C GLU A 17 -11.72 -6.44 -26.14
N GLU A 18 -12.93 -5.90 -25.96
CA GLU A 18 -13.29 -4.55 -26.40
C GLU A 18 -12.48 -3.50 -25.63
N LEU A 19 -12.30 -3.70 -24.32
CA LEU A 19 -11.47 -2.85 -23.47
C LEU A 19 -9.99 -2.87 -23.93
N VAL A 20 -9.41 -4.06 -24.13
CA VAL A 20 -8.03 -4.19 -24.61
C VAL A 20 -7.87 -3.62 -26.01
N TYR A 21 -8.84 -3.83 -26.90
CA TYR A 21 -8.84 -3.26 -28.23
C TYR A 21 -8.89 -1.74 -28.21
N MET A 22 -9.73 -1.12 -27.37
CA MET A 22 -9.76 0.34 -27.27
C MET A 22 -8.44 0.92 -26.78
N LEU A 23 -7.83 0.25 -25.80
CA LEU A 23 -6.57 0.63 -25.19
C LEU A 23 -5.38 0.51 -26.17
N THR A 24 -5.32 -0.58 -26.94
CA THR A 24 -4.16 -0.92 -27.79
C THR A 24 -4.37 -0.61 -29.27
N LYS A 25 -5.62 -0.64 -29.75
CA LYS A 25 -6.05 -0.63 -31.16
C LYS A 25 -5.47 -1.78 -31.97
N LYS A 26 -5.29 -2.96 -31.36
CA LYS A 26 -4.75 -4.18 -31.98
C LYS A 26 -5.69 -5.36 -31.79
N ASN A 27 -6.38 -5.79 -32.86
CA ASN A 27 -7.35 -6.89 -32.83
C ASN A 27 -6.72 -8.24 -32.42
N ASP A 28 -5.59 -8.59 -33.02
CA ASP A 28 -4.92 -9.88 -32.75
C ASP A 28 -4.47 -10.00 -31.29
N PHE A 29 -4.18 -8.87 -30.64
CA PHE A 29 -3.81 -8.82 -29.24
C PHE A 29 -5.02 -8.81 -28.31
N SER A 30 -6.14 -8.17 -28.70
CA SER A 30 -7.33 -8.12 -27.87
C SER A 30 -7.98 -9.49 -27.72
N GLN A 31 -8.07 -10.27 -28.79
CA GLN A 31 -8.61 -11.63 -28.75
C GLN A 31 -7.77 -12.52 -27.82
N LYS A 32 -6.46 -12.51 -28.02
CA LYS A 32 -5.52 -13.28 -27.19
C LYS A 32 -5.56 -12.87 -25.71
N ALA A 33 -5.52 -11.57 -25.43
CA ALA A 33 -5.52 -11.07 -24.06
C ALA A 33 -6.87 -11.31 -23.34
N ALA A 34 -7.98 -11.34 -24.07
CA ALA A 34 -9.29 -11.65 -23.51
C ALA A 34 -9.43 -13.13 -23.14
N GLU A 35 -8.95 -14.05 -23.99
CA GLU A 35 -8.89 -15.49 -23.69
C GLU A 35 -8.04 -15.79 -22.45
N ASP A 36 -6.91 -15.10 -22.30
CA ASP A 36 -5.98 -15.29 -21.17
C ASP A 36 -6.54 -14.74 -19.84
N LEU A 37 -7.40 -13.71 -19.86
CA LEU A 37 -8.02 -13.14 -18.66
C LEU A 37 -9.03 -14.09 -17.98
N PHE A 38 -9.45 -15.18 -18.64
CA PHE A 38 -10.38 -16.19 -18.11
C PHE A 38 -9.72 -17.38 -17.38
N GLY A 39 -8.40 -17.33 -17.12
CA GLY A 39 -7.79 -18.18 -16.08
C GLY A 39 -6.84 -19.29 -16.53
N TYR A 40 -5.93 -19.00 -17.48
CA TYR A 40 -4.73 -19.84 -17.68
C TYR A 40 -3.43 -19.05 -17.41
N PRO A 41 -2.37 -19.68 -16.90
CA PRO A 41 -1.30 -18.99 -16.15
C PRO A 41 -0.23 -18.28 -17.00
N ASN A 42 -0.43 -18.09 -18.30
CA ASN A 42 0.61 -17.53 -19.17
C ASN A 42 0.09 -16.47 -20.14
N THR A 43 0.62 -15.25 -19.94
CA THR A 43 0.91 -14.22 -20.97
C THR A 43 -0.18 -13.28 -21.48
N SER A 44 -0.85 -12.55 -20.57
CA SER A 44 -1.24 -11.13 -20.77
C SER A 44 -1.55 -10.42 -19.44
N SER A 45 -0.51 -9.94 -18.74
CA SER A 45 -0.65 -9.08 -17.56
C SER A 45 -1.10 -7.65 -17.94
N PHE A 46 -1.59 -6.87 -16.98
CA PHE A 46 -1.83 -5.43 -17.18
C PHE A 46 -0.58 -4.72 -17.74
N SER A 47 0.60 -5.15 -17.33
CA SER A 47 1.89 -4.67 -17.87
C SER A 47 2.01 -4.94 -19.37
N ASP A 48 1.59 -6.11 -19.84
CA ASP A 48 1.64 -6.49 -21.26
C ASP A 48 0.69 -5.63 -22.08
N VAL A 49 -0.54 -5.38 -21.61
CA VAL A 49 -1.50 -4.48 -22.29
C VAL A 49 -0.93 -3.07 -22.40
N ILE A 50 -0.34 -2.55 -21.32
CA ILE A 50 0.29 -1.23 -21.28
C ILE A 50 1.54 -1.17 -22.17
N SER A 51 2.26 -2.29 -22.33
CA SER A 51 3.44 -2.39 -23.20
C SER A 51 3.07 -2.21 -24.68
N GLN A 52 1.88 -2.65 -25.09
CA GLN A 52 1.37 -2.55 -26.45
C GLN A 52 0.90 -1.14 -26.84
N MET A 53 0.79 -0.23 -25.88
CA MET A 53 0.42 1.16 -26.11
C MET A 53 1.60 2.03 -26.56
N THR A 54 1.29 3.09 -27.31
CA THR A 54 2.25 4.20 -27.52
C THR A 54 2.71 4.82 -26.19
N PRO A 55 3.91 5.42 -26.11
CA PRO A 55 4.41 6.05 -24.89
C PRO A 55 3.47 7.10 -24.27
N ALA A 56 2.77 7.88 -25.11
CA ALA A 56 1.82 8.89 -24.65
C ALA A 56 0.58 8.26 -23.98
N LYS A 57 -0.03 7.25 -24.62
CA LYS A 57 -1.18 6.51 -24.07
C LYS A 57 -0.81 5.78 -22.78
N ARG A 58 0.38 5.16 -22.72
CA ARG A 58 0.91 4.52 -21.51
C ARG A 58 0.97 5.50 -20.33
N ARG A 59 1.56 6.69 -20.54
CA ARG A 59 1.62 7.72 -19.48
C ARG A 59 0.24 8.15 -19.01
N LEU A 60 -0.68 8.38 -19.95
CA LEU A 60 -2.06 8.78 -19.62
C LEU A 60 -2.79 7.70 -18.82
N ALA A 61 -2.69 6.43 -19.24
CA ALA A 61 -3.30 5.30 -18.55
C ALA A 61 -2.76 5.14 -17.12
N MET A 62 -1.42 5.19 -16.94
CA MET A 62 -0.80 5.10 -15.63
C MET A 62 -1.19 6.29 -14.72
N ALA A 63 -1.24 7.50 -15.26
CA ALA A 63 -1.70 8.68 -14.51
C ALA A 63 -3.17 8.58 -14.09
N ALA A 64 -4.05 8.08 -14.96
CA ALA A 64 -5.45 7.86 -14.64
C ALA A 64 -5.64 6.79 -13.56
N VAL A 65 -4.89 5.67 -13.65
CA VAL A 65 -4.90 4.62 -12.61
C VAL A 65 -4.41 5.15 -11.26
N GLU A 66 -3.31 5.90 -11.24
CA GLU A 66 -2.78 6.49 -10.01
C GLU A 66 -3.74 7.52 -9.40
N LEU A 67 -4.32 8.39 -10.23
CA LEU A 67 -5.32 9.35 -9.78
C LEU A 67 -6.56 8.64 -9.22
N TYR A 68 -7.03 7.59 -9.89
CA TYR A 68 -8.15 6.78 -9.41
C TYR A 68 -7.86 6.13 -8.06
N LYS A 69 -6.67 5.54 -7.88
CA LYS A 69 -6.23 4.98 -6.58
C LYS A 69 -6.30 6.03 -5.47
N ARG A 70 -5.73 7.23 -5.71
CA ARG A 70 -5.75 8.34 -4.74
C ARG A 70 -7.15 8.85 -4.44
N LEU A 71 -8.00 9.03 -5.45
CA LEU A 71 -9.37 9.49 -5.26
C LEU A 71 -10.20 8.46 -4.49
N ARG A 72 -9.97 7.17 -4.70
CA ARG A 72 -10.60 6.11 -3.93
C ARG A 72 -10.17 6.09 -2.47
N GLU A 73 -8.89 6.33 -2.20
CA GLU A 73 -8.42 6.49 -0.82
C GLU A 73 -9.06 7.70 -0.13
N ASN A 74 -9.34 8.77 -0.87
CA ASN A 74 -9.97 9.99 -0.35
C ASN A 74 -11.50 9.90 -0.23
N ALA A 75 -12.17 9.05 -1.01
CA ALA A 75 -13.63 8.92 -1.04
C ALA A 75 -14.20 7.84 -0.09
N ALA A 76 -13.36 6.95 0.43
CA ALA A 76 -13.75 6.03 1.49
C ALA A 76 -13.81 6.77 2.84
N GLU A 77 -14.71 6.36 3.75
CA GLU A 77 -14.52 6.75 5.16
C GLU A 77 -13.09 6.36 5.57
N PRO A 78 -12.38 7.22 6.33
CA PRO A 78 -10.99 6.94 6.67
C PRO A 78 -10.92 5.57 7.36
N GLN A 79 -10.15 4.66 6.75
CA GLN A 79 -10.14 3.24 7.09
C GLN A 79 -9.92 3.09 8.59
N LYS A 80 -10.86 2.41 9.25
CA LYS A 80 -10.73 2.10 10.68
C LYS A 80 -9.84 0.88 10.82
N ILE A 81 -8.86 0.97 11.71
CA ILE A 81 -7.96 -0.13 12.06
C ILE A 81 -8.49 -0.78 13.33
N MET A 82 -8.80 -2.07 13.24
CA MET A 82 -9.31 -2.88 14.35
C MET A 82 -8.33 -4.00 14.73
N CYS A 83 -7.50 -4.47 13.80
CA CYS A 83 -6.50 -5.50 14.05
C CYS A 83 -5.28 -5.36 13.11
N SER A 84 -4.23 -6.16 13.36
CA SER A 84 -3.01 -6.21 12.55
C SER A 84 -3.28 -6.53 11.08
N GLN A 85 -4.28 -7.37 10.81
CA GLN A 85 -4.70 -7.71 9.44
C GLN A 85 -5.21 -6.50 8.66
N ASP A 86 -5.84 -5.52 9.31
CA ASP A 86 -6.27 -4.27 8.68
C ASP A 86 -5.06 -3.41 8.31
N ILE A 87 -4.03 -3.40 9.16
CA ILE A 87 -2.75 -2.70 8.92
C ILE A 87 -2.03 -3.32 7.73
N TYR A 88 -1.94 -4.65 7.69
CA TYR A 88 -1.37 -5.38 6.56
C TYR A 88 -2.10 -5.03 5.25
N LYS A 89 -3.44 -5.13 5.23
CA LYS A 89 -4.25 -4.80 4.04
C LYS A 89 -4.10 -3.33 3.62
N LEU A 90 -3.99 -2.43 4.59
CA LEU A 90 -3.76 -1.00 4.36
C LEU A 90 -2.41 -0.75 3.67
N MET A 91 -1.36 -1.45 4.09
CA MET A 91 0.03 -1.11 3.76
C MET A 91 0.64 -2.03 2.68
N PHE A 92 0.10 -3.23 2.47
CA PHE A 92 0.56 -4.18 1.45
C PHE A 92 0.64 -3.58 0.04
N PRO A 93 -0.33 -2.76 -0.45
CA PRO A 93 -0.21 -2.13 -1.77
C PRO A 93 0.98 -1.19 -1.95
N TYR A 94 1.58 -0.72 -0.84
CA TYR A 94 2.75 0.17 -0.85
C TYR A 94 4.05 -0.56 -0.52
N LEU A 95 4.01 -1.72 0.13
CA LEU A 95 5.19 -2.37 0.71
C LEU A 95 5.42 -3.80 0.20
N GLY A 96 4.40 -4.45 -0.36
CA GLY A 96 4.44 -5.87 -0.72
C GLY A 96 5.40 -6.23 -1.84
N ASP A 97 5.53 -5.35 -2.86
CA ASP A 97 6.29 -5.63 -4.08
C ASP A 97 7.56 -4.77 -4.22
N ILE A 98 7.95 -4.05 -3.16
CA ILE A 98 9.14 -3.19 -3.20
C ILE A 98 10.40 -4.01 -2.88
N ALA A 99 11.40 -3.93 -3.78
CA ALA A 99 12.67 -4.67 -3.67
C ALA A 99 13.65 -4.07 -2.65
N THR A 100 13.36 -2.87 -2.14
CA THR A 100 14.12 -2.17 -1.11
C THR A 100 13.31 -2.05 0.17
N GLU A 101 13.98 -2.03 1.32
CA GLU A 101 13.32 -1.76 2.60
C GLU A 101 12.86 -0.30 2.68
N GLU A 102 11.59 -0.09 3.03
CA GLU A 102 11.02 1.19 3.38
C GLU A 102 10.32 1.11 4.73
N CYS A 103 10.45 2.14 5.55
CA CYS A 103 9.73 2.26 6.81
C CYS A 103 8.70 3.39 6.75
N TRP A 104 7.50 3.10 7.22
CA TRP A 104 6.33 3.96 7.18
C TRP A 104 5.70 4.07 8.57
N ALA A 105 5.20 5.24 8.89
CA ALA A 105 4.33 5.47 10.04
C ALA A 105 2.90 5.71 9.57
N VAL A 106 1.93 5.10 10.25
CA VAL A 106 0.51 5.35 10.05
C VAL A 106 -0.03 6.06 11.29
N PHE A 107 -0.63 7.22 11.07
CA PHE A 107 -1.16 8.07 12.11
C PHE A 107 -2.69 7.94 12.17
N LEU A 108 -3.23 7.65 13.35
CA LEU A 108 -4.66 7.45 13.57
C LEU A 108 -5.23 8.46 14.55
N ASN A 109 -6.53 8.75 14.40
CA ASN A 109 -7.29 9.52 15.38
C ASN A 109 -7.76 8.64 16.56
N GLN A 110 -8.47 9.25 17.52
CA GLN A 110 -8.96 8.56 18.72
C GLN A 110 -9.89 7.36 18.40
N SER A 111 -10.62 7.40 17.28
CA SER A 111 -11.49 6.32 16.81
C SER A 111 -10.76 5.26 15.97
N SER A 112 -9.42 5.25 15.99
CA SER A 112 -8.56 4.37 15.19
C SER A 112 -8.77 4.47 13.68
N ARG A 113 -9.19 5.64 13.19
CA ARG A 113 -9.28 5.90 11.75
C ARG A 113 -8.00 6.55 11.25
N VAL A 114 -7.55 6.11 10.07
CA VAL A 114 -6.33 6.63 9.42
C VAL A 114 -6.47 8.12 9.11
N ILE A 115 -5.54 8.92 9.62
CA ILE A 115 -5.38 10.35 9.29
C ILE A 115 -4.37 10.49 8.14
N LYS A 116 -3.22 9.83 8.25
CA LYS A 116 -2.09 10.00 7.34
C LYS A 116 -1.21 8.75 7.33
N ARG A 117 -0.68 8.41 6.17
CA ARG A 117 0.45 7.49 5.98
C ARG A 117 1.68 8.35 5.67
N PHE A 118 2.78 8.09 6.36
CA PHE A 118 3.99 8.90 6.25
C PHE A 118 5.18 8.00 6.06
N ARG A 119 5.83 8.08 4.89
CA ARG A 119 7.07 7.36 4.62
C ARG A 119 8.20 8.03 5.41
N VAL A 120 8.76 7.30 6.38
CA VAL A 120 9.79 7.79 7.30
C VAL A 120 11.18 7.63 6.68
N SER A 121 11.42 6.48 6.07
CA SER A 121 12.66 6.18 5.37
C SER A 121 12.38 5.43 4.07
N CYS A 122 13.27 5.61 3.10
CA CYS A 122 13.35 4.78 1.91
C CYS A 122 14.80 4.30 1.76
N GLY A 123 14.99 2.99 1.58
CA GLY A 123 16.30 2.35 1.64
C GLY A 123 16.92 1.96 0.32
N GLY A 124 18.23 1.69 0.40
CA GLY A 124 18.99 0.85 -0.53
C GLY A 124 19.11 -0.58 0.02
N TYR A 125 20.10 -1.36 -0.43
CA TYR A 125 20.25 -2.80 -0.11
C TYR A 125 20.56 -3.16 1.37
N SER A 126 20.70 -2.18 2.27
CA SER A 126 20.96 -2.38 3.70
C SER A 126 19.99 -1.54 4.55
N ALA A 127 19.71 -2.01 5.77
CA ALA A 127 18.71 -1.47 6.69
C ALA A 127 18.70 0.07 6.76
N THR A 128 17.52 0.67 6.65
CA THR A 128 17.37 2.13 6.71
C THR A 128 17.41 2.68 8.11
N GLN A 129 18.11 3.79 8.30
CA GLN A 129 18.05 4.53 9.55
C GLN A 129 16.69 5.27 9.67
N VAL A 130 15.96 5.00 10.74
CA VAL A 130 14.66 5.61 11.04
C VAL A 130 14.84 6.61 12.19
N ASP A 131 14.62 7.91 11.93
CA ASP A 131 14.69 8.94 12.97
C ASP A 131 13.34 9.06 13.69
N ILE A 132 13.31 8.60 14.94
CA ILE A 132 12.13 8.62 15.82
C ILE A 132 11.59 10.04 16.01
N ARG A 133 12.44 11.07 16.02
CA ARG A 133 12.00 12.47 16.18
C ARG A 133 11.15 12.91 15.00
N VAL A 134 11.45 12.42 13.80
CA VAL A 134 10.65 12.71 12.60
C VAL A 134 9.27 12.06 12.73
N ILE A 135 9.20 10.81 13.17
CA ILE A 135 7.92 10.10 13.41
C ILE A 135 7.07 10.88 14.41
N LEU A 136 7.63 11.20 15.58
CA LEU A 136 6.90 11.88 16.65
C LEU A 136 6.46 13.30 16.25
N ARG A 137 7.35 14.06 15.58
CA ARG A 137 7.01 15.39 15.05
C ARG A 137 5.83 15.30 14.08
N GLU A 138 5.86 14.37 13.14
CA GLU A 138 4.80 14.22 12.15
C GLU A 138 3.50 13.71 12.76
N ALA A 139 3.56 12.85 13.78
CA ALA A 139 2.38 12.42 14.53
C ALA A 139 1.67 13.62 15.20
N LEU A 140 2.45 14.48 15.87
CA LEU A 140 1.93 15.68 16.51
C LEU A 140 1.36 16.69 15.50
N LEU A 141 2.06 16.95 14.40
CA LEU A 141 1.56 17.84 13.33
C LEU A 141 0.29 17.30 12.67
N SER A 142 0.16 15.97 12.58
CA SER A 142 -1.03 15.29 12.05
C SER A 142 -2.16 15.19 13.07
N ARG A 143 -1.98 15.69 14.30
CA ARG A 143 -2.94 15.55 15.42
C ARG A 143 -3.31 14.08 15.67
N ALA A 144 -2.33 13.20 15.53
CA ALA A 144 -2.51 11.78 15.79
C ALA A 144 -2.74 11.53 17.28
N VAL A 145 -3.53 10.51 17.59
CA VAL A 145 -3.66 9.94 18.95
C VAL A 145 -2.95 8.60 19.01
N ASN A 146 -2.93 7.86 17.89
CA ASN A 146 -2.24 6.59 17.80
C ASN A 146 -1.24 6.56 16.64
N ILE A 147 -0.15 5.82 16.83
CA ILE A 147 0.90 5.56 15.85
C ILE A 147 0.97 4.06 15.61
N ILE A 148 1.16 3.68 14.35
CA ILE A 148 1.56 2.34 13.93
C ILE A 148 2.83 2.50 13.08
N LEU A 149 3.76 1.56 13.21
CA LEU A 149 4.94 1.48 12.34
C LEU A 149 4.78 0.30 11.38
N CYS A 150 5.25 0.45 10.14
CA CYS A 150 5.28 -0.64 9.17
C CYS A 150 6.57 -0.59 8.35
N HIS A 151 7.14 -1.75 8.06
CA HIS A 151 8.19 -1.86 7.03
C HIS A 151 8.10 -3.19 6.30
N ASN A 152 8.75 -3.30 5.15
CA ASN A 152 8.85 -4.55 4.41
C ASN A 152 10.20 -5.23 4.64
N HIS A 153 10.20 -6.57 4.59
CA HIS A 153 11.38 -7.40 4.39
C HIS A 153 11.31 -7.99 2.97
N PRO A 154 12.05 -7.43 1.98
CA PRO A 154 12.07 -7.96 0.61
C PRO A 154 12.52 -9.42 0.52
N SER A 155 13.25 -9.92 1.52
CA SER A 155 13.67 -11.32 1.63
C SER A 155 12.52 -12.29 1.85
N GLY A 156 11.32 -11.80 2.23
CA GLY A 156 10.19 -12.63 2.62
C GLY A 156 10.29 -13.25 4.01
N ASN A 157 11.37 -12.98 4.77
CA ASN A 157 11.45 -13.42 6.16
C ASN A 157 10.65 -12.47 7.06
N LYS A 158 9.56 -12.95 7.66
CA LYS A 158 8.74 -12.13 8.57
C LYS A 158 9.34 -11.91 9.96
N GLN A 159 10.39 -12.63 10.33
CA GLN A 159 10.96 -12.51 11.67
C GLN A 159 11.67 -11.18 11.86
N PRO A 160 11.41 -10.45 12.97
CA PRO A 160 12.07 -9.18 13.25
C PRO A 160 13.57 -9.40 13.51
N SER A 161 14.36 -8.46 13.02
CA SER A 161 15.76 -8.31 13.41
C SER A 161 15.90 -7.67 14.79
N ARG A 162 17.11 -7.69 15.35
CA ARG A 162 17.41 -6.99 16.60
C ARG A 162 17.23 -5.47 16.49
N ASP A 163 17.45 -4.92 15.30
CA ASP A 163 17.28 -3.49 15.08
C ASP A 163 15.79 -3.12 14.96
N ASP A 164 14.95 -4.02 14.45
CA ASP A 164 13.49 -3.88 14.51
C ASP A 164 13.01 -3.87 15.95
N ASP A 165 13.44 -4.82 16.79
CA ASP A 165 13.08 -4.86 18.22
C ASP A 165 13.48 -3.55 18.93
N ARG A 166 14.69 -3.04 18.67
CA ARG A 166 15.18 -1.77 19.23
C ARG A 166 14.35 -0.58 18.76
N LEU A 167 14.04 -0.52 17.47
CA LEU A 167 13.23 0.54 16.89
C LEU A 167 11.82 0.54 17.48
N THR A 168 11.17 -0.62 17.57
CA THR A 168 9.86 -0.81 18.21
C THR A 168 9.87 -0.21 19.61
N GLN A 169 10.82 -0.62 20.45
CA GLN A 169 10.87 -0.19 21.85
C GLN A 169 11.13 1.31 21.99
N ALA A 170 12.00 1.86 21.14
CA ALA A 170 12.34 3.27 21.17
C ALA A 170 11.17 4.15 20.71
N VAL A 171 10.43 3.74 19.67
CA VAL A 171 9.19 4.42 19.23
C VAL A 171 8.11 4.30 20.30
N ALA A 172 7.90 3.12 20.88
CA ALA A 172 6.91 2.91 21.96
C ALA A 172 7.17 3.84 23.15
N THR A 173 8.44 3.93 23.57
CA THR A 173 8.87 4.80 24.68
C THR A 173 8.65 6.28 24.34
N GLY A 174 9.08 6.71 23.16
CA GLY A 174 8.91 8.10 22.71
C GLY A 174 7.44 8.51 22.55
N ALA A 175 6.61 7.63 22.00
CA ALA A 175 5.17 7.84 21.87
C ALA A 175 4.51 8.02 23.24
N LYS A 176 4.85 7.13 24.20
CA LYS A 176 4.35 7.21 25.58
C LYS A 176 4.70 8.54 26.25
N MET A 177 5.92 9.03 26.08
CA MET A 177 6.34 10.34 26.63
C MET A 177 5.54 11.52 26.07
N MET A 178 5.06 11.39 24.82
CA MET A 178 4.25 12.40 24.13
C MET A 178 2.74 12.19 24.29
N ASN A 179 2.32 11.26 25.16
CA ASN A 179 0.92 10.86 25.34
C ASN A 179 0.24 10.36 24.05
N LEU A 180 1.02 9.68 23.20
CA LEU A 180 0.56 8.98 22.00
C LEU A 180 0.55 7.47 22.27
N ARG A 181 -0.41 6.75 21.70
CA ARG A 181 -0.46 5.28 21.79
C ARG A 181 0.24 4.66 20.60
N PHE A 182 1.28 3.88 20.84
CA PHE A 182 1.88 3.04 19.81
C PHE A 182 1.15 1.70 19.78
N LEU A 183 0.40 1.44 18.71
CA LEU A 183 -0.53 0.30 18.67
C LEU A 183 0.10 -0.96 18.12
N ASP A 184 0.96 -0.83 17.12
CA ASP A 184 1.59 -1.99 16.49
C ASP A 184 2.83 -1.58 15.70
N HIS A 185 3.70 -2.57 15.48
CA HIS A 185 4.74 -2.56 14.48
C HIS A 185 4.52 -3.78 13.56
N VAL A 186 4.23 -3.54 12.28
CA VAL A 186 3.90 -4.59 11.31
C VAL A 186 5.00 -4.73 10.26
N ILE A 187 5.58 -5.93 10.16
CA ILE A 187 6.56 -6.27 9.12
C ILE A 187 5.85 -7.01 8.00
N ILE A 188 5.93 -6.50 6.78
CA ILE A 188 5.35 -7.08 5.57
C ILE A 188 6.39 -7.95 4.87
N ALA A 189 6.09 -9.22 4.66
CA ALA A 189 7.01 -10.21 4.11
C ALA A 189 6.32 -11.00 2.98
N GLY A 190 6.17 -10.36 1.82
CA GLY A 190 5.36 -10.88 0.72
C GLY A 190 3.89 -11.01 1.13
N ASN A 191 3.29 -12.19 0.89
CA ASN A 191 1.89 -12.47 1.19
C ASN A 191 1.59 -12.77 2.69
N ASP A 192 2.57 -12.56 3.58
CA ASP A 192 2.46 -12.75 5.02
C ASP A 192 2.99 -11.54 5.78
N TYR A 193 2.74 -11.48 7.09
CA TYR A 193 3.22 -10.41 7.96
C TYR A 193 3.54 -10.88 9.38
N TYR A 194 4.28 -10.06 10.10
CA TYR A 194 4.52 -10.17 11.53
C TYR A 194 3.96 -8.94 12.24
N SER A 195 3.24 -9.13 13.34
CA SER A 195 2.73 -8.05 14.20
C SER A 195 3.38 -8.18 15.58
N PHE A 196 4.04 -7.13 16.03
CA PHE A 196 4.61 -7.09 17.37
C PHE A 196 3.51 -7.12 18.45
N ALA A 197 2.34 -6.52 18.17
CA ALA A 197 1.22 -6.52 19.10
C ALA A 197 0.60 -7.92 19.24
N ASP A 198 0.39 -8.65 18.13
CA ASP A 198 -0.15 -10.02 18.17
C ASP A 198 0.78 -10.98 18.93
N GLU A 199 2.08 -10.71 18.89
CA GLU A 199 3.13 -11.49 19.55
C GLU A 199 3.41 -11.03 20.99
N GLY A 200 2.65 -10.05 21.52
CA GLY A 200 2.76 -9.57 22.90
C GLY A 200 4.05 -8.81 23.23
N LYS A 201 4.68 -8.21 22.22
CA LYS A 201 5.94 -7.45 22.35
C LYS A 201 5.75 -5.94 22.53
N ILE A 202 4.52 -5.46 22.65
CA ILE A 202 4.17 -4.05 22.90
C ILE A 202 2.95 -3.95 23.81
#